data_AF-A0A5C8EHP4-F1
#
_entry.id   AF-A0A5C8EHP4-F1
#
_cell.length_a   1.000
_cell.length_b   1.000
_cell.length_c   1.000
_cell.angle_alpha   90.00
_cell.angle_beta   90.00
_cell.angle_gamma   90.00
#
_symmetry.space_group_name_H-M   'P 1'
#
loop_
_entity.id
_entity.type
_entity.pdbx_description
1 polymer ?
#
loop_
_entity_poly.entity_id
_entity_poly.type
_entity_poly.pdbx_seq_one_letter_code
_entity_poly.pdbx_strand_id
1 'polypeptide(L)'
;MYLKKITMLFISLAMVLSCSNNKSGSTASLDSINYLSGGEGDWVVKIDNLTINKSIFDSDLTASMKYQGANDEQISLAKNDNATKQYYSEVLIRDVLLLKKAEEDKFFETEEAKSIMNAAIRTLKAQYYLQKLILEASKNIPDPTTEQAKAFFEQAKEQLSQMYGITEYNTQTMPSINQLYKVAYSEQLVQRDITDLKDKAIIERNNSILGEFSPLQQGQQTNLLPRGN
;
A
#
# COMPACT_ATOMS: atom_id res chain seq x y z
N MET A 1 5.19 15.01 -29.84
CA MET A 1 4.35 14.77 -28.65
C MET A 1 4.78 13.43 -28.08
N TYR A 2 5.77 13.44 -27.18
CA TYR A 2 6.41 12.22 -26.69
C TYR A 2 5.61 11.68 -25.50
N LEU A 3 5.01 10.49 -25.66
CA LEU A 3 4.48 9.72 -24.53
C LEU A 3 5.64 9.48 -23.55
N LYS A 4 5.57 10.11 -22.37
CA LYS A 4 6.41 9.72 -21.24
C LYS A 4 6.11 8.26 -20.95
N LYS A 5 7.13 7.41 -21.09
CA LYS A 5 7.11 5.99 -20.70
C LYS A 5 6.53 5.90 -19.30
N ILE A 6 5.40 5.20 -19.14
CA ILE A 6 4.91 4.79 -17.82
C ILE A 6 5.90 3.74 -17.35
N THR A 7 6.95 4.18 -16.65
CA THR A 7 7.83 3.27 -15.93
C THR A 7 7.03 2.80 -14.72
N MET A 8 6.44 1.60 -14.80
CA MET A 8 5.92 0.88 -13.62
C MET A 8 7.11 0.65 -12.68
N LEU A 9 7.29 1.55 -11.72
CA LEU A 9 8.32 1.43 -10.71
C LEU A 9 7.77 0.50 -9.63
N PHE A 10 8.10 -0.79 -9.71
CA PHE A 10 7.88 -1.69 -8.58
C PHE A 10 8.78 -1.18 -7.44
N ILE A 11 8.16 -0.61 -6.40
CA ILE A 11 8.84 -0.31 -5.14
C ILE A 11 9.31 -1.66 -4.59
N SER A 12 10.60 -1.95 -4.73
CA SER A 12 11.23 -3.03 -4.00
C SER A 12 11.06 -2.73 -2.52
N LEU A 13 10.27 -3.55 -1.84
CA LEU A 13 10.02 -3.42 -0.42
C LEU A 13 11.33 -3.69 0.32
N ALA A 14 12.06 -2.64 0.70
CA ALA A 14 13.18 -2.73 1.61
C ALA A 14 12.63 -3.03 3.01
N MET A 15 12.44 -4.31 3.32
CA MET A 15 12.05 -4.74 4.67
C MET A 15 13.26 -4.63 5.60
N VAL A 16 13.26 -3.62 6.47
CA VAL A 16 14.15 -3.59 7.63
C VAL A 16 13.53 -4.53 8.68
N LEU A 17 14.07 -5.73 8.81
CA LEU A 17 13.57 -6.76 9.71
C LEU A 17 14.10 -6.54 11.13
N SER A 18 13.19 -6.48 12.11
CA SER A 18 13.47 -6.80 13.51
C SER A 18 12.82 -8.13 13.84
N CYS A 19 13.62 -9.08 14.32
CA CYS A 19 13.20 -10.44 14.66
C CYS A 19 12.35 -10.48 15.93
N SER A 20 11.27 -11.26 15.92
CA SER A 20 10.64 -11.77 17.14
C SER A 20 9.85 -13.05 16.83
N ASN A 21 10.18 -14.12 17.55
CA ASN A 21 9.56 -15.45 17.47
C ASN A 21 8.17 -15.49 18.10
N ASN A 22 7.19 -16.12 17.44
CA ASN A 22 6.53 -17.37 17.88
C ASN A 22 5.16 -17.63 17.20
N LYS A 23 5.00 -18.91 16.84
CA LYS A 23 3.81 -19.78 16.70
C LYS A 23 2.74 -19.54 15.61
N SER A 24 2.64 -20.60 14.80
CA SER A 24 1.47 -21.27 14.21
C SER A 24 1.26 -21.08 12.71
N GLY A 25 0.98 -22.22 12.06
CA GLY A 25 1.11 -22.49 10.63
C GLY A 25 0.35 -21.55 9.71
N SER A 26 0.99 -21.20 8.61
CA SER A 26 0.39 -20.42 7.53
C SER A 26 0.19 -21.34 6.33
N THR A 27 -1.07 -21.55 5.94
CA THR A 27 -1.50 -22.16 4.68
C THR A 27 -1.55 -21.13 3.53
N ALA A 28 -0.98 -19.94 3.72
CA ALA A 28 -1.21 -18.76 2.88
C ALA A 28 -0.62 -18.81 1.46
N SER A 29 0.31 -19.73 1.18
CA SER A 29 0.92 -19.88 -0.15
C SER A 29 -0.11 -20.32 -1.19
N LEU A 30 -0.90 -21.36 -0.86
CA LEU A 30 -1.95 -21.88 -1.73
C LEU A 30 -3.13 -20.91 -1.85
N ASP A 31 -3.46 -20.15 -0.79
CA ASP A 31 -4.56 -19.17 -0.83
C ASP A 31 -4.37 -18.13 -1.95
N SER A 32 -3.13 -17.69 -2.17
CA SER A 32 -2.80 -16.71 -3.23
C SER A 32 -2.96 -17.28 -4.63
N ILE A 33 -2.58 -18.55 -4.86
CA ILE A 33 -2.80 -19.23 -6.16
C ILE A 33 -4.28 -19.56 -6.35
N ASN A 34 -4.94 -20.04 -5.30
CA ASN A 34 -6.36 -20.41 -5.33
C ASN A 34 -7.25 -19.20 -5.65
N TYR A 35 -6.89 -18.00 -5.17
CA TYR A 35 -7.56 -16.76 -5.53
C TYR A 35 -7.60 -16.53 -7.06
N LEU A 36 -6.53 -16.90 -7.78
CA LEU A 36 -6.44 -16.74 -9.24
C LEU A 36 -7.27 -17.78 -10.02
N SER A 37 -7.73 -18.85 -9.37
CA SER A 37 -8.47 -19.94 -10.01
C SER A 37 -9.97 -19.66 -10.21
N GLY A 38 -10.46 -18.51 -9.75
CA GLY A 38 -11.86 -18.10 -9.83
C GLY A 38 -12.24 -17.31 -11.10
N GLY A 39 -13.47 -16.79 -11.10
CA GLY A 39 -13.96 -15.84 -12.09
C GLY A 39 -14.62 -16.46 -13.33
N GLU A 40 -15.35 -15.62 -14.05
CA GLU A 40 -16.09 -15.91 -15.28
C GLU A 40 -15.39 -15.33 -16.52
N GLY A 41 -15.83 -15.79 -17.71
CA GLY A 41 -15.36 -15.33 -19.02
C GLY A 41 -14.29 -16.22 -19.66
N ASP A 42 -13.79 -15.78 -20.82
CA ASP A 42 -12.72 -16.50 -21.55
C ASP A 42 -11.44 -16.62 -20.71
N TRP A 43 -10.69 -17.70 -20.93
CA TRP A 43 -9.39 -17.88 -20.31
C TRP A 43 -8.39 -16.86 -20.85
N VAL A 44 -7.57 -16.30 -19.97
CA VAL A 44 -6.47 -15.39 -20.34
C VAL A 44 -5.14 -16.13 -20.27
N VAL A 45 -4.93 -16.92 -19.21
CA VAL A 45 -3.70 -17.70 -18.98
C VAL A 45 -4.06 -19.07 -18.42
N LYS A 46 -3.35 -20.12 -18.85
CA LYS A 46 -3.39 -21.46 -18.25
C LYS A 46 -1.99 -21.89 -17.82
N ILE A 47 -1.84 -22.38 -16.59
CA ILE A 47 -0.56 -22.80 -16.00
C ILE A 47 -0.79 -24.15 -15.31
N ASP A 48 -0.43 -25.23 -15.99
CA ASP A 48 -0.80 -26.60 -15.61
C ASP A 48 -2.33 -26.72 -15.42
N ASN A 49 -2.78 -27.08 -14.21
CA ASN A 49 -4.18 -27.21 -13.85
C ASN A 49 -4.84 -25.88 -13.43
N LEU A 50 -4.09 -24.78 -13.36
CA LEU A 50 -4.64 -23.45 -13.06
C LEU A 50 -5.15 -22.79 -14.35
N THR A 51 -6.40 -22.33 -14.34
CA THR A 51 -6.95 -21.47 -15.39
C THR A 51 -7.30 -20.12 -14.78
N ILE A 52 -6.75 -19.04 -15.36
CA ILE A 52 -7.02 -17.66 -14.97
C ILE A 52 -7.97 -17.06 -16.01
N ASN A 53 -9.21 -16.77 -15.60
CA ASN A 53 -10.24 -16.22 -16.47
C ASN A 53 -10.18 -14.68 -16.54
N LYS A 54 -10.82 -14.10 -17.56
CA LYS A 54 -10.77 -12.65 -17.82
C LYS A 54 -11.18 -11.80 -16.62
N SER A 55 -12.27 -12.15 -15.94
CA SER A 55 -12.76 -11.35 -14.81
C SER A 55 -11.78 -11.31 -13.63
N ILE A 56 -11.17 -12.44 -13.26
CA ILE A 56 -10.18 -12.48 -12.18
C ILE A 56 -8.88 -11.80 -12.61
N PHE A 57 -8.44 -11.97 -13.86
CA PHE A 57 -7.28 -11.28 -14.41
C PHE A 57 -7.44 -9.76 -14.35
N ASP A 58 -8.58 -9.22 -14.80
CA ASP A 58 -8.85 -7.78 -14.79
C ASP A 58 -8.97 -7.23 -13.36
N SER A 59 -9.58 -7.99 -12.46
CA SER A 59 -9.69 -7.63 -11.04
C SER A 59 -8.32 -7.59 -10.37
N ASP A 60 -7.51 -8.60 -10.61
CA ASP A 60 -6.17 -8.72 -10.05
C ASP A 60 -5.21 -7.66 -10.61
N LEU A 61 -5.24 -7.39 -11.92
CA LEU A 61 -4.54 -6.24 -12.52
C LEU A 61 -4.95 -4.93 -11.86
N THR A 62 -6.26 -4.73 -11.66
CA THR A 62 -6.78 -3.54 -10.97
C THR A 62 -6.24 -3.45 -9.53
N ALA A 63 -6.24 -4.56 -8.80
CA ALA A 63 -5.73 -4.61 -7.42
C ALA A 63 -4.22 -4.32 -7.36
N SER A 64 -3.43 -4.92 -8.25
CA SER A 64 -1.99 -4.69 -8.36
C SER A 64 -1.65 -3.24 -8.68
N MET A 65 -2.39 -2.62 -9.61
CA MET A 65 -2.21 -1.20 -9.93
C MET A 65 -2.60 -0.28 -8.78
N LYS A 66 -3.71 -0.57 -8.09
CA LYS A 66 -4.11 0.19 -6.88
C LYS A 66 -3.06 0.08 -5.78
N TYR A 67 -2.51 -1.12 -5.58
CA TYR A 67 -1.43 -1.34 -4.62
C TYR A 67 -0.18 -0.50 -4.97
N GLN A 68 0.10 -0.29 -6.25
CA GLN A 68 1.17 0.60 -6.73
C GLN A 68 0.81 2.09 -6.71
N GLY A 69 -0.40 2.46 -6.25
CA GLY A 69 -0.85 3.84 -6.14
C GLY A 69 -1.41 4.44 -7.44
N ALA A 70 -1.75 3.61 -8.43
CA ALA A 70 -2.38 4.09 -9.66
C ALA A 70 -3.79 4.65 -9.40
N ASN A 71 -4.14 5.73 -10.09
CA ASN A 71 -5.48 6.30 -10.06
C ASN A 71 -6.43 5.60 -11.06
N ASP A 72 -7.72 5.93 -11.01
CA ASP A 72 -8.74 5.26 -11.83
C ASP A 72 -8.54 5.48 -13.35
N GLU A 73 -8.01 6.63 -13.76
CA GLU A 73 -7.70 6.90 -15.17
C GLU A 73 -6.54 6.01 -15.66
N GLN A 74 -5.47 5.93 -14.90
CA GLN A 74 -4.32 5.06 -15.19
C GLN A 74 -4.73 3.59 -15.24
N ILE A 75 -5.57 3.15 -14.30
CA ILE A 75 -6.13 1.78 -14.29
C ILE A 75 -6.98 1.55 -15.54
N SER A 76 -7.84 2.49 -15.91
CA SER A 76 -8.67 2.38 -17.11
C SER A 76 -7.83 2.26 -18.38
N LEU A 77 -6.78 3.08 -18.50
CA LEU A 77 -5.84 3.01 -19.63
C LEU A 77 -5.13 1.66 -19.71
N ALA A 78 -4.59 1.17 -18.59
CA ALA A 78 -3.89 -0.11 -18.52
C ALA A 78 -4.78 -1.31 -18.88
N LYS A 79 -6.04 -1.33 -18.43
CA LYS A 79 -7.00 -2.40 -18.77
C LYS A 79 -7.31 -2.48 -20.26
N ASN A 80 -7.25 -1.34 -20.95
CA ASN A 80 -7.50 -1.26 -22.38
C ASN A 80 -6.23 -1.44 -23.23
N ASP A 81 -5.04 -1.43 -22.63
CA ASP A 81 -3.78 -1.58 -23.33
C ASP A 81 -3.34 -3.05 -23.42
N ASN A 82 -3.15 -3.55 -24.65
CA ASN A 82 -2.75 -4.93 -24.87
C ASN A 82 -1.32 -5.22 -24.39
N ALA A 83 -0.40 -4.26 -24.52
CA ALA A 83 0.99 -4.46 -24.07
C ALA A 83 1.06 -4.60 -22.54
N THR A 84 0.33 -3.77 -21.80
CA THR A 84 0.23 -3.85 -20.35
C THR A 84 -0.37 -5.18 -19.89
N LYS A 85 -1.44 -5.65 -20.54
CA LYS A 85 -2.03 -6.96 -20.22
C LYS A 85 -1.06 -8.11 -20.48
N GLN A 86 -0.35 -8.11 -21.61
CA GLN A 86 0.66 -9.13 -21.93
C GLN A 86 1.82 -9.11 -20.94
N TYR A 87 2.30 -7.93 -20.57
CA TYR A 87 3.32 -7.81 -19.53
C TYR A 87 2.83 -8.34 -18.18
N TYR A 88 1.61 -7.99 -17.79
CA TYR A 88 1.03 -8.46 -16.52
C TYR A 88 0.81 -9.97 -16.50
N SER A 89 0.42 -10.59 -17.63
CA SER A 89 0.31 -12.05 -17.69
C SER A 89 1.67 -12.74 -17.47
N GLU A 90 2.77 -12.20 -18.00
CA GLU A 90 4.11 -12.75 -17.75
C GLU A 90 4.52 -12.63 -16.27
N VAL A 91 4.15 -11.52 -15.61
CA VAL A 91 4.35 -11.35 -14.16
C VAL A 91 3.59 -12.44 -13.39
N LEU A 92 2.31 -12.65 -13.70
CA LEU A 92 1.49 -13.69 -13.06
C LEU A 92 2.04 -15.09 -13.29
N ILE A 93 2.48 -15.40 -14.52
CA ILE A 93 3.07 -16.71 -14.84
C ILE A 93 4.30 -16.96 -13.97
N ARG A 94 5.23 -16.00 -13.92
CA ARG A 94 6.43 -16.09 -13.09
C ARG A 94 6.08 -16.31 -11.62
N ASP A 95 5.17 -15.50 -11.08
CA ASP A 95 4.84 -15.53 -9.65
C ASP A 95 4.14 -16.84 -9.27
N VAL A 96 3.22 -17.34 -10.10
CA VAL A 96 2.58 -18.66 -9.89
C VAL A 96 3.62 -19.78 -9.90
N LEU A 97 4.54 -19.80 -10.87
CA LEU A 97 5.57 -20.83 -10.96
C LEU A 97 6.53 -20.80 -9.76
N LEU A 98 6.95 -19.62 -9.31
CA LEU A 98 7.78 -19.47 -8.11
C LEU A 98 7.06 -19.92 -6.84
N LEU A 99 5.77 -19.59 -6.69
CA LEU A 99 4.97 -20.03 -5.54
C LEU A 99 4.77 -21.54 -5.53
N LYS A 100 4.52 -22.17 -6.70
CA LYS A 100 4.48 -23.64 -6.81
C LYS A 100 5.82 -24.27 -6.39
N LYS A 101 6.94 -23.72 -6.86
CA LYS A 101 8.27 -24.21 -6.49
C LYS A 101 8.54 -24.05 -4.99
N ALA A 102 8.17 -22.91 -4.40
CA ALA A 102 8.32 -22.66 -2.98
C ALA A 102 7.47 -23.63 -2.13
N GLU A 103 6.31 -24.06 -2.63
CA GLU A 103 5.48 -25.10 -2.00
C GLU A 103 6.13 -26.48 -2.07
N GLU A 104 6.65 -26.88 -3.24
CA GLU A 104 7.42 -28.13 -3.40
C GLU A 104 8.62 -28.20 -2.46
N ASP A 105 9.33 -27.07 -2.31
CA ASP A 105 10.50 -26.94 -1.44
C ASP A 105 10.11 -26.75 0.04
N LYS A 106 8.81 -26.71 0.35
CA LYS A 106 8.27 -26.43 1.70
C LYS A 106 8.85 -25.17 2.32
N PHE A 107 9.20 -24.18 1.50
CA PHE A 107 9.88 -22.97 1.92
C PHE A 107 9.06 -22.21 2.99
N PHE A 108 7.75 -22.10 2.80
CA PHE A 108 6.85 -21.43 3.74
C PHE A 108 6.58 -22.26 5.02
N GLU A 109 7.02 -23.51 5.10
CA GLU A 109 7.00 -24.31 6.33
C GLU A 109 8.20 -24.01 7.25
N THR A 110 9.23 -23.30 6.75
CA THR A 110 10.39 -22.90 7.56
C THR A 110 10.01 -21.83 8.60
N GLU A 111 10.66 -21.86 9.78
CA GLU A 111 10.38 -20.88 10.84
C GLU A 111 10.79 -19.45 10.45
N GLU A 112 11.84 -19.31 9.63
CA GLU A 112 12.26 -18.03 9.06
C GLU A 112 11.15 -17.45 8.17
N ALA A 113 10.70 -18.21 7.17
CA ALA A 113 9.67 -17.75 6.25
C ALA A 113 8.36 -17.44 7.00
N LYS A 114 7.91 -18.29 7.92
CA LYS A 114 6.72 -18.02 8.75
C LYS A 114 6.85 -16.72 9.53
N SER A 115 7.99 -16.49 10.16
CA SER A 115 8.21 -15.29 10.99
C SER A 115 8.19 -14.01 10.14
N ILE A 116 8.90 -14.03 9.00
CA ILE A 116 8.95 -12.89 8.06
C ILE A 116 7.55 -12.64 7.48
N MET A 117 6.87 -13.67 6.99
CA MET A 117 5.53 -13.54 6.39
C MET A 117 4.50 -13.06 7.40
N ASN A 118 4.50 -13.57 8.64
CA ASN A 118 3.58 -13.11 9.67
C ASN A 118 3.79 -11.63 10.01
N ALA A 119 5.04 -11.18 10.10
CA ALA A 119 5.35 -9.77 10.32
C ALA A 119 4.92 -8.89 9.14
N ALA A 120 5.20 -9.32 7.90
CA ALA A 120 4.83 -8.61 6.68
C ALA A 120 3.31 -8.52 6.51
N ILE A 121 2.60 -9.64 6.60
CA ILE A 121 1.13 -9.70 6.41
C ILE A 121 0.40 -8.87 7.48
N ARG A 122 0.81 -8.95 8.76
CA ARG A 122 0.25 -8.11 9.82
C ARG A 122 0.39 -6.62 9.50
N THR A 123 1.59 -6.23 9.07
CA THR A 123 1.91 -4.83 8.75
C THR A 123 1.14 -4.35 7.52
N LEU A 124 1.11 -5.14 6.44
CA LEU A 124 0.37 -4.82 5.22
C LEU A 124 -1.13 -4.68 5.46
N LYS A 125 -1.74 -5.59 6.23
CA LYS A 125 -3.17 -5.51 6.59
C LYS A 125 -3.49 -4.22 7.34
N ALA A 126 -2.67 -3.88 8.34
CA ALA A 126 -2.85 -2.67 9.13
C ALA A 126 -2.65 -1.40 8.27
N GLN A 127 -1.60 -1.34 7.46
CA GLN A 127 -1.30 -0.21 6.59
C GLN A 127 -2.37 0.01 5.53
N TYR A 128 -2.84 -1.05 4.87
CA TYR A 128 -3.88 -0.95 3.85
C TYR A 128 -5.20 -0.44 4.45
N TYR A 129 -5.59 -0.94 5.62
CA TYR A 129 -6.79 -0.47 6.30
C TYR A 129 -6.65 1.00 6.75
N LEU A 130 -5.49 1.37 7.32
CA LEU A 130 -5.17 2.76 7.68
C LEU A 130 -5.28 3.69 6.47
N GLN A 131 -4.64 3.36 5.35
CA GLN A 131 -4.68 4.15 4.13
C GLN A 131 -6.12 4.31 3.62
N LYS A 132 -6.92 3.25 3.69
CA LYS A 132 -8.35 3.30 3.31
C LYS A 132 -9.13 4.26 4.20
N LEU A 133 -8.93 4.22 5.51
CA LEU A 133 -9.58 5.14 6.45
C LEU A 133 -9.21 6.61 6.14
N ILE A 134 -7.94 6.89 5.89
CA ILE A 134 -7.45 8.23 5.55
C ILE A 134 -8.09 8.70 4.23
N LEU A 135 -8.09 7.86 3.21
CA LEU A 135 -8.66 8.21 1.90
C LEU A 135 -10.17 8.47 2.00
N GLU A 136 -10.93 7.62 2.69
CA GLU A 136 -12.37 7.84 2.88
C GLU A 136 -12.66 9.10 3.70
N ALA A 137 -11.89 9.36 4.76
CA ALA A 137 -12.01 10.60 5.52
C ALA A 137 -11.71 11.83 4.65
N SER A 138 -10.71 11.76 3.77
CA SER A 138 -10.31 12.89 2.91
C SER A 138 -11.37 13.35 1.92
N LYS A 139 -12.27 12.45 1.51
CA LYS A 139 -13.41 12.79 0.64
C LYS A 139 -14.40 13.74 1.33
N ASN A 140 -14.44 13.71 2.67
CA ASN A 140 -15.34 14.53 3.47
C ASN A 140 -14.70 15.82 3.97
N ILE A 141 -13.39 16.02 3.76
CA ILE A 141 -12.73 17.28 4.08
C ILE A 141 -13.06 18.29 2.97
N PRO A 142 -13.56 19.50 3.31
CA PRO A 142 -13.77 20.55 2.32
C PRO A 142 -12.44 20.96 1.70
N ASP A 143 -12.49 21.47 0.46
CA ASP A 143 -11.29 22.00 -0.16
C ASP A 143 -10.75 23.20 0.65
N PRO A 144 -9.41 23.31 0.83
CA PRO A 144 -8.83 24.40 1.60
C PRO A 144 -9.07 25.74 0.90
N THR A 145 -9.14 26.80 1.71
CA THR A 145 -9.01 28.17 1.20
C THR A 145 -7.64 28.37 0.55
N THR A 146 -7.51 29.39 -0.30
CA THR A 146 -6.21 29.69 -0.95
C THR A 146 -5.12 29.98 0.09
N GLU A 147 -5.49 30.65 1.18
CA GLU A 147 -4.62 30.98 2.30
C GLU A 147 -4.12 29.70 3.00
N GLN A 148 -5.03 28.76 3.30
CA GLN A 148 -4.68 27.48 3.91
C GLN A 148 -3.79 26.63 3.00
N ALA A 149 -4.10 26.57 1.70
CA ALA A 149 -3.32 25.80 0.74
C ALA A 149 -1.89 26.36 0.57
N LYS A 150 -1.74 27.69 0.54
CA LYS A 150 -0.42 28.34 0.51
C LYS A 150 0.35 28.13 1.81
N ALA A 151 -0.30 28.26 2.97
CA ALA A 151 0.34 28.03 4.26
C ALA A 151 0.84 26.58 4.39
N PHE A 152 0.02 25.62 3.97
CA PHE A 152 0.39 24.21 3.91
C PHE A 152 1.57 24.00 2.96
N PHE A 153 1.53 24.55 1.75
CA PHE A 153 2.65 24.46 0.80
C PHE A 153 3.96 24.99 1.40
N GLU A 154 3.95 26.17 2.02
CA GLU A 154 5.17 26.76 2.60
C GLU A 154 5.71 25.94 3.77
N GLN A 155 4.83 25.42 4.63
CA GLN A 155 5.25 24.53 5.72
C GLN A 155 5.80 23.19 5.20
N ALA A 156 5.26 22.70 4.08
CA ALA A 156 5.54 21.37 3.55
C ALA A 156 6.60 21.37 2.45
N LYS A 157 7.14 22.53 2.11
CA LYS A 157 7.83 22.79 0.85
C LYS A 157 8.95 21.81 0.55
N GLU A 158 9.77 21.51 1.55
CA GLU A 158 10.87 20.56 1.42
C GLU A 158 10.37 19.14 1.12
N GLN A 159 9.37 18.68 1.87
CA GLN A 159 8.77 17.36 1.71
C GLN A 159 8.02 17.24 0.38
N LEU A 160 7.30 18.28 -0.02
CA LEU A 160 6.59 18.36 -1.30
C LEU A 160 7.57 18.30 -2.48
N SER A 161 8.71 18.97 -2.38
CA SER A 161 9.76 18.92 -3.38
C SER A 161 10.40 17.53 -3.45
N GLN A 162 10.73 16.92 -2.31
CA GLN A 162 11.44 15.63 -2.26
C GLN A 162 10.55 14.45 -2.67
N MET A 163 9.30 14.43 -2.20
CA MET A 163 8.40 13.29 -2.39
C MET A 163 7.56 13.39 -3.67
N TYR A 164 7.19 14.62 -4.07
CA TYR A 164 6.23 14.83 -5.16
C TYR A 164 6.78 15.71 -6.29
N GLY A 165 7.99 16.25 -6.16
CA GLY A 165 8.58 17.17 -7.14
C GLY A 165 7.85 18.51 -7.25
N ILE A 166 7.03 18.87 -6.26
CA ILE A 166 6.26 20.12 -6.25
C ILE A 166 7.11 21.20 -5.59
N THR A 167 7.67 22.10 -6.40
CA THR A 167 8.58 23.17 -5.95
C THR A 167 7.92 24.54 -5.84
N GLU A 168 6.71 24.70 -6.38
CA GLU A 168 5.99 25.97 -6.42
C GLU A 168 4.47 25.79 -6.28
N TYR A 169 3.80 26.81 -5.74
CA TYR A 169 2.34 26.92 -5.69
C TYR A 169 1.83 27.74 -6.88
N ASN A 170 1.20 27.07 -7.85
CA ASN A 170 0.65 27.69 -9.05
C ASN A 170 -0.65 26.97 -9.49
N THR A 171 -1.28 27.39 -10.59
CA THR A 171 -2.53 26.79 -11.09
C THR A 171 -2.41 25.30 -11.44
N GLN A 172 -1.22 24.82 -11.82
CA GLN A 172 -0.98 23.41 -12.16
C GLN A 172 -0.79 22.55 -10.91
N THR A 173 -0.12 23.06 -9.88
CA THR A 173 0.19 22.30 -8.65
C THR A 173 -0.89 22.41 -7.59
N MET A 174 -1.71 23.47 -7.62
CA MET A 174 -2.77 23.74 -6.64
C MET A 174 -3.73 22.55 -6.43
N PRO A 175 -4.26 21.85 -7.47
CA PRO A 175 -5.14 20.70 -7.23
C PRO A 175 -4.46 19.58 -6.43
N SER A 176 -3.20 19.29 -6.74
CA SER A 176 -2.41 18.29 -6.01
C SER A 176 -2.13 18.73 -4.57
N ILE A 177 -1.80 20.00 -4.35
CA ILE A 177 -1.56 20.56 -3.02
C ILE A 177 -2.85 20.51 -2.18
N ASN A 178 -4.00 20.84 -2.75
CA ASN A 178 -5.29 20.74 -2.07
C ASN A 178 -5.62 19.30 -1.67
N GLN A 179 -5.38 18.33 -2.56
CA GLN A 179 -5.59 16.93 -2.24
C GLN A 179 -4.65 16.45 -1.13
N LEU A 180 -3.37 16.83 -1.19
CA LEU A 180 -2.39 16.50 -0.16
C LEU A 180 -2.73 17.13 1.20
N TYR A 181 -3.25 18.36 1.21
CA TYR A 181 -3.78 19.00 2.42
C TYR A 181 -4.90 18.16 3.06
N LYS A 182 -5.88 17.73 2.25
CA LYS A 182 -7.02 16.93 2.71
C LYS A 182 -6.57 15.58 3.28
N VAL A 183 -5.61 14.93 2.63
CA VAL A 183 -5.01 13.68 3.10
C VAL A 183 -4.28 13.89 4.43
N ALA A 184 -3.44 14.92 4.54
CA ALA A 184 -2.70 15.23 5.77
C ALA A 184 -3.63 15.54 6.96
N TYR A 185 -4.72 16.26 6.72
CA TYR A 185 -5.72 16.54 7.76
C TYR A 185 -6.49 15.28 8.16
N SER A 186 -6.88 14.46 7.18
CA SER A 186 -7.59 13.20 7.42
C SER A 186 -6.76 12.21 8.21
N GLU A 187 -5.46 12.17 7.96
CA GLU A 187 -4.55 11.36 8.73
C GLU A 187 -4.53 11.74 10.21
N GLN A 188 -4.57 13.03 10.55
CA GLN A 188 -4.66 13.44 11.95
C GLN A 188 -5.94 12.94 12.62
N LEU A 189 -7.08 13.01 11.92
CA LEU A 189 -8.34 12.50 12.43
C LEU A 189 -8.27 10.99 12.69
N VAL A 190 -7.71 10.22 11.74
CA VAL A 190 -7.56 8.78 11.91
C VAL A 190 -6.56 8.43 13.02
N GLN A 191 -5.48 9.19 13.19
CA GLN A 191 -4.53 8.99 14.29
C GLN A 191 -5.17 9.29 15.66
N ARG A 192 -6.08 10.25 15.74
CA ARG A 192 -6.90 10.48 16.94
C ARG A 192 -7.78 9.27 17.22
N ASP A 193 -8.47 8.74 16.20
CA ASP A 193 -9.32 7.56 16.37
C ASP A 193 -8.51 6.33 16.83
N ILE A 194 -7.27 6.17 16.33
CA ILE A 194 -6.34 5.13 16.82
C ILE A 194 -5.94 5.37 18.27
N THR A 195 -5.76 6.61 18.69
CA THR A 195 -5.47 6.95 20.08
C THR A 195 -6.65 6.58 20.98
N ASP A 196 -7.87 6.90 20.57
CA ASP A 196 -9.09 6.50 21.28
C ASP A 196 -9.22 4.97 21.39
N LEU A 197 -8.83 4.23 20.34
CA LEU A 197 -8.79 2.76 20.37
C LEU A 197 -7.75 2.25 21.36
N LYS A 198 -6.57 2.88 21.43
CA LYS A 198 -5.52 2.53 22.40
C LYS A 198 -5.98 2.79 23.84
N ASP A 199 -6.68 3.90 24.09
CA ASP A 199 -7.15 4.28 25.43
C ASP A 199 -8.28 3.36 25.94
N LYS A 200 -9.08 2.79 25.03
CA LYS A 200 -10.12 1.81 25.35
C LYS A 200 -9.57 0.38 25.52
N ALA A 201 -8.37 0.10 25.02
CA ALA A 201 -7.79 -1.24 25.07
C ALA A 201 -7.10 -1.50 26.42
N ILE A 202 -7.21 -2.74 26.91
CA ILE A 202 -6.39 -3.21 28.04
C ILE A 202 -5.00 -3.53 27.49
N ILE A 203 -4.02 -2.66 27.76
CA ILE A 203 -2.65 -2.80 27.27
C ILE A 203 -1.69 -3.03 28.43
N GLU A 204 -1.16 -4.25 28.54
CA GLU A 204 -0.10 -4.60 29.47
C GLU A 204 1.26 -4.61 28.75
N ARG A 205 2.28 -4.00 29.35
CA ARG A 205 3.64 -3.90 28.80
C ARG A 205 4.65 -4.49 29.77
N ASN A 206 5.45 -5.45 29.29
CA ASN A 206 6.57 -5.97 30.07
C ASN A 206 7.81 -5.09 29.87
N ASN A 207 7.90 -4.00 30.64
CA ASN A 207 9.00 -3.02 30.55
C ASN A 207 10.37 -3.62 30.94
N SER A 208 10.43 -4.78 31.59
CA SER A 208 11.71 -5.47 31.84
C SER A 208 12.36 -5.96 30.54
N ILE A 209 11.55 -6.25 29.52
CA ILE A 209 12.01 -6.67 28.18
C ILE A 209 12.06 -5.46 27.24
N LEU A 210 11.05 -4.59 27.30
CA LEU A 210 10.89 -3.48 26.36
C LEU A 210 11.76 -2.26 26.69
N GLY A 211 12.33 -2.19 27.90
CA GLY A 211 12.91 -0.97 28.43
C GLY A 211 11.85 0.05 28.83
N GLU A 212 12.31 1.22 29.28
CA GLU A 212 11.42 2.33 29.64
C GLU A 212 10.79 2.97 28.39
N PHE A 213 9.47 3.18 28.44
CA PHE A 213 8.76 3.85 27.37
C PHE A 213 9.07 5.35 27.37
N SER A 214 9.64 5.87 26.29
CA SER A 214 9.83 7.31 26.06
C SER A 214 8.79 7.85 25.08
N PRO A 215 7.80 8.65 25.54
CA PRO A 215 6.73 9.18 24.68
C PRO A 215 7.23 10.15 23.59
N LEU A 216 8.43 10.73 23.76
CA LEU A 216 8.95 11.80 22.91
C LEU A 216 9.32 11.35 21.49
N GLN A 217 9.46 10.04 21.23
CA GLN A 217 9.84 9.53 19.91
C GLN A 217 8.64 9.28 18.97
N GLN A 218 7.40 9.27 19.47
CA GLN A 218 6.21 9.08 18.62
C GLN A 218 5.92 10.28 17.70
N GLY A 219 6.45 11.46 18.01
CA GLY A 219 6.27 12.66 17.19
C GLY A 219 7.15 12.75 15.95
N GLN A 220 8.16 11.88 15.79
CA GLN A 220 9.18 12.00 14.74
C GLN A 220 9.08 10.98 13.61
N GLN A 221 8.26 9.93 13.74
CA GLN A 221 8.21 8.81 12.79
C GLN A 221 7.05 8.88 11.80
N THR A 222 6.75 10.09 11.32
CA THR A 222 5.75 10.22 10.28
C THR A 222 6.34 11.15 9.22
N ASN A 223 6.62 10.63 8.02
CA ASN A 223 6.95 11.37 6.79
C ASN A 223 5.76 12.24 6.34
N LEU A 224 5.05 12.83 7.30
CA LEU A 224 3.80 13.48 7.07
C LEU A 224 4.07 14.91 6.72
N LEU A 225 3.39 15.29 5.64
CA LEU A 225 3.15 16.67 5.33
C LEU A 225 2.65 17.38 6.60
N PRO A 226 3.00 18.66 6.76
CA PRO A 226 2.72 19.42 7.97
C PRO A 226 1.27 19.28 8.37
N ARG A 227 1.08 19.26 9.69
CA ARG A 227 -0.25 19.24 10.25
C ARG A 227 -0.93 20.55 9.85
N GLY A 228 -1.91 20.47 8.95
CA GLY A 228 -2.68 21.65 8.55
C GLY A 228 -3.28 22.30 9.79
N ASN A 229 -2.93 23.56 10.04
CA ASN A 229 -3.56 24.40 11.05
C ASN A 229 -4.91 24.93 10.54
#